data_AF-A0A3E1P0I2-F1
#
_entry.id   AF-A0A3E1P0I2-F1
#
_cell.length_a   1.000
_cell.length_b   1.000
_cell.length_c   1.000
_cell.angle_alpha   90.00
_cell.angle_beta   90.00
_cell.angle_gamma   90.00
#
_symmetry.space_group_name_H-M   'P 1'
#
loop_
_entity.id
_entity.type
_entity.pdbx_description
1 polymer ?
#
loop_
_entity_poly.entity_id
_entity_poly.type
_entity_poly.pdbx_seq_one_letter_code
_entity_poly.pdbx_strand_id
1 'polypeptide(L)'
;MKQFLATAILLISAFFVRAQSGPQFPELVAKEDYAKAEPMFLQAVEWLNETDLDQQLELRQRTNAFVFSWLNGSPTVKMVIGEGIMKLVKDNPSLAFIYFGNYCKFCINNPDNKYAWDAASAGLKAVARVYKKGVGVKKTKMLTKLAEAVDTGKLEEWMEENLKKDSLR
;
A
#
# COMPACT_ATOMS: atom_id res chain seq x y z
N MET A 1 2.09 -43.56 -36.68
CA MET A 1 1.13 -42.46 -36.44
C MET A 1 0.45 -42.46 -35.07
N LYS A 2 0.48 -43.56 -34.28
CA LYS A 2 -0.13 -43.58 -32.94
C LYS A 2 0.78 -43.04 -31.81
N GLN A 3 2.09 -42.97 -32.03
CA GLN A 3 3.05 -42.48 -31.03
C GLN A 3 3.32 -40.96 -31.09
N PHE A 4 3.10 -40.33 -32.25
CA PHE A 4 3.20 -38.87 -32.39
C PHE A 4 2.00 -38.12 -31.77
N LEU A 5 0.85 -38.77 -31.63
CA LEU A 5 -0.32 -38.17 -30.99
C LEU A 5 -0.18 -38.10 -29.46
N ALA A 6 0.58 -39.00 -28.85
CA ALA A 6 0.79 -39.06 -27.41
C ALA A 6 1.75 -37.96 -26.90
N THR A 7 2.72 -37.54 -27.72
CA THR A 7 3.69 -36.50 -27.34
C THR A 7 3.10 -35.09 -27.38
N ALA A 8 2.10 -34.84 -28.25
CA ALA A 8 1.46 -33.54 -28.37
C ALA A 8 0.55 -33.18 -27.18
N ILE A 9 -0.01 -34.19 -26.49
CA ILE A 9 -0.92 -33.99 -25.36
C ILE A 9 -0.15 -33.60 -24.08
N LEU A 10 1.12 -33.96 -23.96
CA LEU A 10 1.94 -33.69 -22.76
C LEU A 10 2.49 -32.26 -22.69
N LEU A 11 2.45 -31.50 -23.79
CA LEU A 11 2.93 -30.10 -23.83
C LEU A 11 1.85 -29.07 -23.51
N ILE A 12 0.57 -29.45 -23.51
CA ILE A 12 -0.56 -28.53 -23.27
C ILE A 12 -0.91 -28.42 -21.77
N SER A 13 -0.50 -29.39 -20.94
CA SER A 13 -0.79 -29.39 -19.50
C SER A 13 0.02 -28.40 -18.67
N ALA A 14 1.04 -27.74 -19.23
CA ALA A 14 1.85 -26.77 -18.51
C ALA A 14 1.17 -25.39 -18.28
N PHE A 15 0.01 -25.15 -18.88
CA PHE A 15 -0.67 -23.84 -18.80
C PHE A 15 -1.85 -23.78 -17.82
N PHE A 16 -2.17 -24.86 -17.10
CA PHE A 16 -3.35 -24.90 -16.22
C PHE A 16 -3.08 -24.87 -14.71
N VAL A 17 -1.86 -24.52 -14.27
CA VAL A 17 -1.60 -24.35 -12.83
C VAL A 17 -1.27 -22.89 -12.52
N ARG A 18 -2.31 -22.11 -12.21
CA ARG A 18 -2.22 -20.96 -11.30
C ARG A 18 -3.40 -20.95 -10.31
N ALA A 19 -3.67 -22.09 -9.70
CA ALA A 19 -4.42 -22.17 -8.45
C ALA A 19 -3.47 -22.19 -7.24
N GLN A 20 -2.28 -21.60 -7.35
CA GLN A 20 -1.50 -21.29 -6.16
C GLN A 20 -2.31 -20.22 -5.42
N SER A 21 -2.79 -20.57 -4.22
CA SER A 21 -3.28 -19.60 -3.25
C SER A 21 -2.32 -18.40 -3.26
N GLY A 22 -2.86 -17.17 -3.33
CA GLY A 22 -2.04 -15.96 -3.32
C GLY A 22 -1.06 -15.93 -2.14
N PRO A 23 -0.12 -14.96 -2.08
CA PRO A 23 0.95 -14.95 -1.10
C PRO A 23 0.42 -15.20 0.31
N GLN A 24 1.07 -16.14 1.00
CA GLN A 24 0.78 -16.40 2.41
C GLN A 24 1.57 -15.41 3.25
N PHE A 25 0.86 -14.68 4.10
CA PHE A 25 1.46 -13.73 5.03
C PHE A 25 1.86 -14.46 6.31
N PRO A 26 3.06 -14.20 6.85
CA PRO A 26 3.49 -14.79 8.10
C PRO A 26 2.65 -14.27 9.27
N GLU A 27 2.46 -15.10 10.28
CA GLU A 27 1.94 -14.64 11.57
C GLU A 27 3.01 -13.80 12.28
N LEU A 28 2.61 -12.70 12.92
CA LEU A 28 3.52 -11.76 13.57
C LEU A 28 3.25 -11.76 15.08
N VAL A 29 4.04 -12.52 15.84
CA VAL A 29 3.83 -12.69 17.30
C VAL A 29 5.00 -12.10 18.07
N ALA A 30 6.21 -12.53 17.76
CA ALA A 30 7.43 -12.06 18.40
C ALA A 30 7.97 -10.80 17.70
N LYS A 31 8.78 -10.01 18.41
CA LYS A 31 9.40 -8.79 17.87
C LYS A 31 10.26 -9.09 16.64
N GLU A 32 10.94 -10.23 16.64
CA GLU A 32 11.83 -10.69 15.58
C GLU A 32 11.07 -11.03 14.29
N ASP A 33 9.77 -11.37 14.39
CA ASP A 33 8.94 -11.71 13.24
C ASP A 33 8.71 -10.49 12.35
N TYR A 34 8.59 -9.30 12.94
CA TYR A 34 8.40 -8.04 12.20
C TYR A 34 9.61 -7.70 11.33
N ALA A 35 10.83 -7.86 11.87
CA ALA A 35 12.06 -7.65 11.13
C ALA A 35 12.21 -8.67 9.99
N LYS A 36 11.89 -9.95 10.23
CA LYS A 36 11.90 -11.00 9.20
C LYS A 36 10.84 -10.77 8.12
N ALA A 37 9.69 -10.21 8.49
CA ALA A 37 8.58 -9.94 7.58
C ALA A 37 8.72 -8.63 6.79
N GLU A 38 9.70 -7.78 7.10
CA GLU A 38 9.89 -6.48 6.43
C GLU A 38 10.01 -6.59 4.90
N PRO A 39 10.75 -7.55 4.31
CA PRO A 39 10.76 -7.72 2.85
C PRO A 39 9.36 -8.06 2.28
N MET A 40 8.58 -8.90 2.96
CA MET A 40 7.20 -9.23 2.58
C MET A 40 6.29 -8.00 2.72
N PHE A 41 6.49 -7.18 3.75
CA PHE A 41 5.80 -5.90 3.93
C PHE A 41 6.05 -4.97 2.74
N LEU A 42 7.30 -4.79 2.34
CA LEU A 42 7.64 -3.95 1.18
C LEU A 42 7.01 -4.45 -0.12
N GLN A 43 6.98 -5.78 -0.33
CA GLN A 43 6.29 -6.40 -1.48
C GLN A 43 4.77 -6.18 -1.43
N ALA A 44 4.16 -6.34 -0.26
CA ALA A 44 2.73 -6.09 -0.04
C ALA A 44 2.36 -4.62 -0.34
N VAL A 45 3.19 -3.67 0.08
CA VAL A 45 2.99 -2.25 -0.21
C VAL A 45 3.10 -1.96 -1.70
N GLU A 46 4.07 -2.56 -2.39
CA GLU A 46 4.19 -2.40 -3.84
C GLU A 46 2.98 -2.97 -4.57
N TRP A 47 2.55 -4.18 -4.21
CA TRP A 47 1.36 -4.80 -4.77
C TRP A 47 0.10 -3.95 -4.57
N LEU A 48 -0.05 -3.32 -3.40
CA LEU A 48 -1.16 -2.40 -3.11
C LEU A 48 -1.15 -1.16 -4.00
N ASN A 49 0.02 -0.62 -4.34
CA ASN A 49 0.19 0.52 -5.22
C ASN A 49 -0.10 0.18 -6.70
N GLU A 50 0.32 -1.00 -7.14
CA GLU A 50 0.25 -1.43 -8.54
C GLU A 50 -1.12 -1.98 -8.91
N THR A 51 -1.73 -2.76 -8.02
CA THR A 51 -3.02 -3.41 -8.26
C THR A 51 -4.18 -2.42 -8.11
N ASP A 52 -5.09 -2.41 -9.07
CA ASP A 52 -6.27 -1.56 -9.03
C ASP A 52 -7.22 -1.91 -7.87
N LEU A 53 -7.93 -0.91 -7.34
CA LEU A 53 -8.65 -1.06 -6.07
C LEU A 53 -9.83 -2.04 -6.13
N ASP A 54 -10.39 -2.26 -7.31
CA ASP A 54 -11.49 -3.20 -7.54
C ASP A 54 -11.02 -4.61 -7.92
N GLN A 55 -9.70 -4.83 -8.03
CA GLN A 55 -9.12 -6.11 -8.39
C GLN A 55 -8.68 -6.91 -7.17
N GLN A 56 -8.79 -8.24 -7.28
CA GLN A 56 -8.27 -9.21 -6.30
C GLN A 56 -8.70 -8.89 -4.86
N LEU A 57 -9.99 -8.60 -4.66
CA LEU A 57 -10.53 -8.07 -3.41
C LEU A 57 -10.18 -8.92 -2.18
N GLU A 58 -10.23 -10.26 -2.30
CA GLU A 58 -9.85 -11.16 -1.21
C GLU A 58 -8.37 -11.05 -0.86
N LEU A 59 -7.48 -10.99 -1.86
CA LEU A 59 -6.06 -10.80 -1.61
C LEU A 59 -5.82 -9.42 -1.01
N ARG A 60 -6.48 -8.37 -1.50
CA ARG A 60 -6.40 -7.02 -0.94
C ARG A 60 -6.80 -6.99 0.53
N GLN A 61 -7.88 -7.67 0.91
CA GLN A 61 -8.29 -7.77 2.32
C GLN A 61 -7.20 -8.43 3.17
N ARG A 62 -6.61 -9.54 2.72
CA ARG A 62 -5.51 -10.20 3.44
C ARG A 62 -4.25 -9.34 3.51
N THR A 63 -3.91 -8.65 2.41
CA THR A 63 -2.77 -7.72 2.35
C THR A 63 -2.97 -6.54 3.29
N ASN A 64 -4.16 -5.95 3.34
CA ASN A 64 -4.50 -4.88 4.27
C ASN A 64 -4.38 -5.34 5.72
N ALA A 65 -4.85 -6.55 6.04
CA ALA A 65 -4.72 -7.13 7.37
C ALA A 65 -3.24 -7.31 7.76
N PHE A 66 -2.43 -7.86 6.86
CA PHE A 66 -0.99 -8.02 7.10
C PHE A 66 -0.27 -6.66 7.29
N VAL A 67 -0.55 -5.68 6.42
CA VAL A 67 0.01 -4.32 6.53
C VAL A 67 -0.39 -3.68 7.86
N PHE A 68 -1.63 -3.84 8.29
CA PHE A 68 -2.12 -3.33 9.58
C PHE A 68 -1.43 -4.01 10.76
N SER A 69 -1.30 -5.34 10.74
CA SER A 69 -0.60 -6.10 11.77
C SER A 69 0.86 -5.67 11.87
N TRP A 70 1.56 -5.55 10.73
CA TRP A 70 2.96 -5.11 10.71
C TRP A 70 3.11 -3.69 11.24
N LEU A 71 2.24 -2.75 10.81
CA LEU A 71 2.23 -1.37 11.29
C LEU A 71 2.10 -1.28 12.82
N ASN A 72 1.17 -2.04 13.41
CA ASN A 72 0.87 -1.94 14.84
C ASN A 72 1.92 -2.59 15.74
N GLY A 73 2.64 -3.61 15.24
CA GLY A 73 3.62 -4.33 16.04
C GLY A 73 5.08 -4.05 15.68
N SER A 74 5.36 -3.34 14.59
CA SER A 74 6.73 -3.00 14.20
C SER A 74 7.39 -2.12 15.27
N PRO A 75 8.55 -2.54 15.82
CA PRO A 75 9.24 -1.76 16.84
C PRO A 75 10.02 -0.57 16.26
N THR A 76 10.21 -0.52 14.93
CA THR A 76 11.11 0.43 14.26
C THR A 76 10.38 1.60 13.62
N VAL A 77 9.08 1.45 13.29
CA VAL A 77 8.30 2.50 12.64
C VAL A 77 7.24 3.04 13.60
N LYS A 78 7.27 4.35 13.85
CA LYS A 78 6.22 5.06 14.57
C LYS A 78 5.46 5.96 13.61
N MET A 79 4.21 5.63 13.36
CA MET A 79 3.35 6.42 12.50
C MET A 79 2.53 7.41 13.32
N VAL A 80 2.40 8.63 12.80
CA VAL A 80 1.44 9.61 13.28
C VAL A 80 0.24 9.60 12.34
N ILE A 81 -0.92 9.24 12.87
CA ILE A 81 -2.19 9.25 12.15
C ILE A 81 -3.04 10.38 12.75
N GLY A 82 -3.15 11.49 12.03
CA GLY A 82 -3.96 12.62 12.45
C GLY A 82 -5.31 12.71 11.74
N GLU A 83 -6.12 13.68 12.18
CA GLU A 83 -7.48 13.90 11.71
C GLU A 83 -7.52 14.25 10.22
N GLY A 84 -6.53 15.02 9.73
CA GLY A 84 -6.44 15.44 8.33
C GLY A 84 -6.33 14.25 7.38
N ILE A 85 -5.45 13.29 7.70
CA ILE A 85 -5.33 12.03 6.95
C ILE A 85 -6.61 11.21 7.01
N MET A 86 -7.21 11.04 8.20
CA MET A 86 -8.44 10.25 8.33
C MET A 86 -9.61 10.87 7.56
N LYS A 87 -9.69 12.20 7.51
CA LYS A 87 -10.68 12.93 6.72
C LYS A 87 -10.47 12.76 5.22
N LEU A 88 -9.23 12.76 4.74
CA LEU A 88 -8.87 12.55 3.34
C LEU A 88 -9.39 11.20 2.81
N VAL A 89 -9.20 10.14 3.59
CA VAL A 89 -9.47 8.75 3.18
C VAL A 89 -10.83 8.21 3.65
N LYS A 90 -11.62 8.99 4.40
CA LYS A 90 -12.90 8.57 4.99
C LYS A 90 -13.85 7.87 3.99
N ASP A 91 -13.97 8.45 2.80
CA ASP A 91 -14.83 7.96 1.72
C ASP A 91 -14.18 6.85 0.87
N ASN A 92 -12.90 6.55 1.11
CA ASN A 92 -12.09 5.62 0.34
C ASN A 92 -11.16 4.80 1.26
N PRO A 93 -11.68 3.87 2.08
CA PRO A 93 -10.89 3.16 3.09
C PRO A 93 -9.66 2.42 2.55
N SER A 94 -9.73 1.91 1.31
CA SER A 94 -8.59 1.28 0.65
C SER A 94 -7.40 2.23 0.46
N LEU A 95 -7.65 3.54 0.28
CA LEU A 95 -6.58 4.55 0.17
C LEU A 95 -5.86 4.77 1.50
N ALA A 96 -6.46 4.43 2.64
CA ALA A 96 -5.78 4.49 3.93
C ALA A 96 -4.57 3.54 3.96
N PHE A 97 -4.74 2.31 3.44
CA PHE A 97 -3.65 1.33 3.36
C PHE A 97 -2.58 1.69 2.34
N ILE A 98 -2.94 2.43 1.28
CA ILE A 98 -1.96 3.05 0.38
C ILE A 98 -1.12 4.06 1.14
N TYR A 99 -1.74 4.95 1.92
CA TYR A 99 -1.03 5.94 2.74
C TYR A 99 -0.13 5.25 3.78
N PHE A 100 -0.68 4.35 4.59
CA PHE A 100 0.06 3.69 5.68
C PHE A 100 1.25 2.88 5.18
N GLY A 101 1.03 2.08 4.13
CA GLY A 101 2.07 1.25 3.54
C GLY A 101 3.26 2.08 3.05
N ASN A 102 2.98 3.18 2.33
CA ASN A 102 4.02 4.01 1.75
C ASN A 102 4.72 4.92 2.77
N TYR A 103 4.01 5.35 3.81
CA TYR A 103 4.62 6.00 4.98
C TYR A 103 5.64 5.07 5.64
N CYS A 104 5.26 3.82 5.95
CA CYS A 104 6.18 2.86 6.54
C CYS A 104 7.34 2.51 5.62
N LYS A 105 7.08 2.28 4.31
CA LYS A 105 8.10 2.06 3.30
C LYS A 105 9.12 3.21 3.28
N PHE A 106 8.66 4.45 3.43
CA PHE A 106 9.56 5.60 3.54
C PHE A 106 10.44 5.50 4.80
N CYS A 107 9.85 5.23 5.98
CA CYS A 107 10.62 5.08 7.22
C CYS A 107 11.65 3.94 7.14
N ILE A 108 11.29 2.79 6.57
CA ILE A 108 12.19 1.65 6.37
C ILE A 108 13.39 2.05 5.50
N ASN A 109 13.11 2.75 4.39
CA ASN A 109 14.15 3.15 3.44
C ASN A 109 14.98 4.36 3.92
N ASN A 110 14.53 5.05 4.97
CA ASN A 110 15.16 6.26 5.50
C ASN A 110 15.22 6.19 7.04
N PRO A 111 15.93 5.22 7.63
CA PRO A 111 15.90 4.95 9.07
C PRO A 111 16.43 6.13 9.92
N ASP A 112 17.27 6.99 9.35
CA ASP A 112 17.79 8.18 10.01
C ASP A 112 16.84 9.38 9.95
N ASN A 113 15.76 9.30 9.16
CA ASN A 113 14.78 10.36 9.05
C ASN A 113 13.82 10.33 10.25
N LYS A 114 13.87 11.40 11.05
CA LYS A 114 13.04 11.56 12.25
C LYS A 114 11.74 12.32 12.01
N TYR A 115 11.52 12.83 10.80
CA TYR A 115 10.41 13.70 10.48
C TYR A 115 9.23 12.89 9.92
N ALA A 116 8.16 12.82 10.70
CA ALA A 116 6.88 12.24 10.27
C ALA A 116 6.32 12.94 9.03
N TRP A 117 6.70 14.20 8.81
CA TRP A 117 6.38 15.00 7.64
C TRP A 117 6.80 14.36 6.32
N ASP A 118 8.04 13.88 6.21
CA ASP A 118 8.54 13.32 4.95
C ASP A 118 7.88 11.97 4.63
N ALA A 119 7.65 11.16 5.66
CA ALA A 119 6.92 9.91 5.54
C ALA A 119 5.44 10.14 5.15
N ALA A 120 4.80 11.17 5.71
CA ALA A 120 3.45 11.57 5.32
C ALA A 120 3.41 12.05 3.86
N SER A 121 4.40 12.83 3.43
CA SER A 121 4.55 13.27 2.04
C SER A 121 4.65 12.08 1.09
N ALA A 122 5.43 11.05 1.43
CA ALA A 122 5.53 9.82 0.64
C ALA A 122 4.19 9.07 0.56
N GLY A 123 3.47 8.93 1.68
CA GLY A 123 2.13 8.34 1.73
C GLY A 123 1.13 9.08 0.85
N LEU A 124 1.10 10.41 0.92
CA LEU A 124 0.19 11.25 0.13
C LEU A 124 0.46 11.19 -1.37
N LYS A 125 1.74 11.16 -1.78
CA LYS A 125 2.11 10.96 -3.19
C LYS A 125 1.61 9.63 -3.72
N ALA A 126 1.67 8.57 -2.92
CA ALA A 126 1.13 7.27 -3.30
C ALA A 126 -0.40 7.29 -3.41
N VAL A 127 -1.10 7.93 -2.45
CA VAL A 127 -2.56 8.12 -2.51
C VAL A 127 -2.96 8.87 -3.78
N ALA A 128 -2.29 9.98 -4.09
CA ALA A 128 -2.55 10.75 -5.31
C ALA A 128 -2.36 9.89 -6.57
N ARG A 129 -1.28 9.09 -6.63
CA ARG A 129 -1.01 8.19 -7.76
C ARG A 129 -2.11 7.15 -7.94
N VAL A 130 -2.53 6.46 -6.87
CA VAL A 130 -3.58 5.45 -6.94
C VAL A 130 -4.94 6.08 -7.25
N TYR A 131 -5.26 7.22 -6.63
CA TYR A 131 -6.47 7.99 -6.91
C TYR A 131 -6.60 8.38 -8.38
N LYS A 132 -5.50 8.82 -9.01
CA LYS A 132 -5.46 9.22 -10.41
C LYS A 132 -5.75 8.08 -11.39
N LYS A 133 -5.64 6.81 -10.99
CA LYS A 133 -6.10 5.67 -11.81
C LYS A 133 -7.62 5.70 -12.01
N GLY A 134 -8.37 6.29 -11.08
CA GLY A 134 -9.83 6.45 -11.18
C GLY A 134 -10.62 5.15 -10.98
N VAL A 135 -9.96 4.05 -10.61
CA VAL A 135 -10.57 2.72 -10.43
C VAL A 135 -10.87 2.46 -8.96
N GLY A 136 -12.12 2.10 -8.65
CA GLY A 136 -12.56 1.76 -7.29
C GLY A 136 -12.47 2.91 -6.28
N VAL A 137 -12.45 4.17 -6.74
CA VAL A 137 -12.41 5.37 -5.88
C VAL A 137 -13.66 6.23 -6.00
N LYS A 138 -14.13 6.73 -4.86
CA LYS A 138 -15.09 7.83 -4.78
C LYS A 138 -14.34 9.16 -4.86
N LYS A 139 -14.62 9.96 -5.89
CA LYS A 139 -14.03 11.29 -6.05
C LYS A 139 -14.48 12.22 -4.92
N THR A 140 -13.53 12.92 -4.31
CA THR A 140 -13.80 13.95 -3.31
C THR A 140 -13.00 15.20 -3.64
N LYS A 141 -13.51 16.37 -3.23
CA LYS A 141 -12.80 17.64 -3.45
C LYS A 141 -11.39 17.63 -2.83
N MET A 142 -11.22 16.96 -1.69
CA MET A 142 -9.94 16.88 -0.98
C MET A 142 -8.94 15.99 -1.72
N LEU A 143 -9.37 14.84 -2.26
CA LEU A 143 -8.52 13.97 -3.09
C LEU A 143 -8.13 14.62 -4.42
N THR A 144 -9.09 15.30 -5.08
CA THR A 144 -8.79 16.05 -6.31
C THR A 144 -7.75 17.13 -6.05
N LYS A 145 -7.93 17.94 -5.00
CA LYS A 145 -6.95 18.97 -4.61
C LYS A 145 -5.59 18.40 -4.23
N LEU A 146 -5.56 17.24 -3.55
CA LEU A 146 -4.30 16.55 -3.24
C LEU A 146 -3.57 16.16 -4.54
N ALA A 147 -4.28 15.53 -5.48
CA ALA A 147 -3.69 15.11 -6.75
C ALA A 147 -3.16 16.29 -7.57
N GLU A 148 -3.92 17.39 -7.63
CA GLU A 148 -3.48 18.65 -8.25
C GLU A 148 -2.22 19.20 -7.57
N ALA A 149 -2.20 19.26 -6.23
CA ALA A 149 -1.06 19.74 -5.48
C ALA A 149 0.20 18.89 -5.71
N VAL A 150 0.06 17.57 -5.83
CA VAL A 150 1.17 16.68 -6.21
C VAL A 150 1.67 16.98 -7.62
N ASP A 151 0.78 17.14 -8.59
CA ASP A 151 1.13 17.38 -10.00
C ASP A 151 1.78 18.75 -10.21
N THR A 152 1.39 19.77 -9.44
CA THR A 152 1.93 21.14 -9.55
C THR A 152 3.07 21.42 -8.59
N GLY A 153 3.57 20.43 -7.85
CA GLY A 153 4.68 20.62 -6.89
C GLY A 153 4.30 21.42 -5.64
N LYS A 154 3.01 21.54 -5.30
CA LYS A 154 2.46 22.29 -4.16
C LYS A 154 2.02 21.41 -2.99
N LEU A 155 2.58 20.20 -2.89
CA LEU A 155 2.21 19.26 -1.84
C LEU A 155 2.51 19.81 -0.43
N GLU A 156 3.61 20.53 -0.26
CA GLU A 156 3.99 21.13 1.03
C GLU A 156 2.91 22.10 1.54
N GLU A 157 2.50 23.04 0.68
CA GLU A 157 1.42 24.00 0.98
C GLU A 157 0.12 23.27 1.33
N TRP A 158 -0.24 22.24 0.55
CA TRP A 158 -1.42 21.44 0.80
C TRP A 158 -1.35 20.73 2.17
N MET A 159 -0.20 20.16 2.52
CA MET A 159 0.01 19.49 3.81
C MET A 159 -0.09 20.48 4.97
N GLU A 160 0.49 21.67 4.84
CA GLU A 160 0.39 22.72 5.87
C GLU A 160 -1.07 23.16 6.11
N GLU A 161 -1.86 23.30 5.05
CA GLU A 161 -3.27 23.67 5.16
C GLU A 161 -4.14 22.56 5.77
N ASN A 162 -3.88 21.30 5.41
CA ASN A 162 -4.80 20.19 5.67
C ASN A 162 -4.37 19.32 6.86
N LEU A 163 -3.09 19.30 7.23
CA LEU A 163 -2.51 18.42 8.25
C LEU A 163 -1.90 19.19 9.42
N LYS A 164 -2.12 20.52 9.53
CA LYS A 164 -1.56 21.35 10.60
C LYS A 164 -1.79 20.81 12.01
N LYS A 165 -2.91 20.13 12.23
CA LYS A 165 -3.30 19.56 13.54
C LYS A 165 -2.78 18.16 13.78
N ASP A 166 -2.15 17.54 12.77
CA ASP A 166 -1.74 16.14 12.82
C ASP A 166 -0.37 15.97 13.52
N SER A 167 0.23 17.04 14.05
CA SER A 167 1.50 17.03 14.79
C SER A 167 2.63 16.25 14.09
N LEU A 168 2.75 16.47 12.79
CA LEU A 168 3.74 15.80 11.91
C LEU A 168 5.11 16.49 11.90
N ARG A 169 5.22 17.69 12.50
CA ARG A 169 6.43 18.51 12.63
C ARG A 169 6.91 18.56 14.07
#